data_AF-A0A524KCS1-F1
#
_entry.id   AF-A0A524KCS1-F1
#
_cell.length_a   1.000
_cell.length_b   1.000
_cell.length_c   1.000
_cell.angle_alpha   90.00
_cell.angle_beta   90.00
_cell.angle_gamma   90.00
#
_symmetry.space_group_name_H-M   'P 1'
#
loop_
_entity.id
_entity.type
_entity.pdbx_description
1 polymer ?
#
loop_
_entity_poly.entity_id
_entity_poly.type
_entity_poly.pdbx_seq_one_letter_code
_entity_poly.pdbx_strand_id
1 'polypeptide(L)'
;MKHIRETWKVTVSEALGAMAREKGLDIATTVDNLVLETPPKPEMGDMGFPLFVWSKAFRMGPPQIAIALAERLAGVGPGTAKAIGPYLNIFLDRAAVARTVLDKSSRPGYGSSGSLAGTRIMIEFSSPNTNKPLHLGHLRNDVLGESVSRILRANGAEVLKINLINDRGVHICKSMLSYMAYGGGRTPQDEGKKSDHFVGDYYVKFNELKMADEAAEEKAQDLLVRWEAGDAQVIDLWKHMNEWAVSGIKTTYERTGISFDKYYYESQIYLTGKEEVQKGLANGAFFKAEDGSVRIDLSPIGLDEKVLLRKDGTSIYMTQDIGLAIHRHDDWPFDRLIYVVANEQQYHFKVLFHILERLGYEWAKNLYHLSYGLVNLPEGRMKTREGTVVDADALLDTLRDTALEEIQAKGREEALGDAADIAEKVALGAVHYYLIQATPSKDMIFNPQESLSFNGDTGPYIQYMGARISSMLRKRDKGEGKASDGLVRPDLLAKDAEWELVRRIAAYPEAVEQAGAEYNPAVVAAHLYDLASAFSRFYHDNPILNSDDPDTAATRLALADSVRNVMKHGLGLLCIPFLEAM
;
A
#
# COMPACT_ATOMS: atom_id res chain seq x y z
N MET A 1 18.07 -2.82 13.66
CA MET A 1 18.05 -1.85 14.77
C MET A 1 17.13 -2.24 15.92
N LYS A 2 15.89 -2.72 15.67
CA LYS A 2 14.91 -3.15 16.68
C LYS A 2 15.51 -3.97 17.84
N HIS A 3 16.18 -5.08 17.53
CA HIS A 3 16.83 -5.94 18.53
C HIS A 3 17.88 -5.21 19.40
N ILE A 4 18.65 -4.28 18.82
CA ILE A 4 19.64 -3.48 19.57
C ILE A 4 18.93 -2.54 20.56
N ARG A 5 17.83 -1.90 20.12
CA ARG A 5 17.01 -1.03 20.99
C ARG A 5 16.36 -1.83 22.12
N GLU A 6 15.81 -3.00 21.82
CA GLU A 6 15.22 -3.90 22.82
C GLU A 6 16.27 -4.37 23.83
N THR A 7 17.45 -4.77 23.36
CA THR A 7 18.57 -5.16 24.22
C THR A 7 18.93 -4.03 25.18
N TRP A 8 19.13 -2.80 24.68
CA TRP A 8 19.44 -1.66 25.54
C TRP A 8 18.32 -1.30 26.51
N LYS A 9 17.05 -1.41 26.09
CA LYS A 9 15.91 -1.22 27.00
C LYS A 9 15.95 -2.23 28.16
N VAL A 10 16.17 -3.51 27.87
CA VAL A 10 16.31 -4.56 28.91
C VAL A 10 17.51 -4.27 29.80
N THR A 11 18.68 -4.01 29.22
CA THR A 11 19.91 -3.72 29.98
C THR A 11 19.76 -2.51 30.91
N VAL A 12 19.14 -1.43 30.45
CA VAL A 12 18.91 -0.21 31.26
C VAL A 12 17.86 -0.47 32.35
N SER A 13 16.81 -1.21 32.03
CA SER A 13 15.76 -1.63 32.98
C SER A 13 16.36 -2.46 34.12
N GLU A 14 17.20 -3.46 33.80
CA GLU A 14 17.89 -4.29 34.77
C GLU A 14 18.86 -3.49 35.65
N ALA A 15 19.62 -2.55 35.06
CA ALA A 15 20.53 -1.69 35.79
C ALA A 15 19.80 -0.74 36.76
N LEU A 16 18.66 -0.17 36.34
CA LEU A 16 17.78 0.61 37.21
C LEU A 16 17.23 -0.25 38.35
N GLY A 17 16.77 -1.47 38.05
CA GLY A 17 16.26 -2.40 39.06
C GLY A 17 17.32 -2.81 40.08
N ALA A 18 18.55 -3.08 39.64
CA ALA A 18 19.67 -3.35 40.53
C ALA A 18 19.97 -2.15 41.43
N MET A 19 20.04 -0.94 40.86
CA MET A 19 20.26 0.29 41.63
C MET A 19 19.14 0.55 42.65
N ALA A 20 17.88 0.24 42.32
CA ALA A 20 16.75 0.37 43.24
C ALA A 20 16.88 -0.60 44.43
N ARG A 21 17.21 -1.87 44.17
CA ARG A 21 17.42 -2.89 45.21
C ARG A 21 18.55 -2.52 46.17
N GLU A 22 19.68 -2.04 45.65
CA GLU A 22 20.81 -1.60 46.48
C GLU A 22 20.47 -0.42 47.40
N LYS A 23 19.53 0.43 46.99
CA LYS A 23 19.03 1.55 47.79
C LYS A 23 17.85 1.18 48.71
N GLY A 24 17.40 -0.08 48.69
CA GLY A 24 16.22 -0.51 49.43
C GLY A 24 14.92 0.15 48.95
N LEU A 25 14.84 0.52 47.67
CA LEU A 25 13.68 1.17 47.07
C LEU A 25 12.84 0.15 46.31
N ASP A 26 11.53 0.18 46.53
CA ASP A 26 10.56 -0.61 45.78
C ASP A 26 10.09 0.20 44.55
N ILE A 27 10.77 0.01 43.41
CA ILE A 27 10.52 0.74 42.16
C ILE A 27 10.29 -0.28 41.04
N ALA A 28 9.12 -0.20 40.39
CA ALA A 28 8.84 -0.96 39.18
C ALA A 28 9.67 -0.42 38.01
N THR A 29 10.67 -1.19 37.60
CA THR A 29 11.66 -0.82 36.57
C THR A 29 11.45 -1.63 35.30
N THR A 30 10.21 -1.78 34.84
CA THR A 30 9.90 -2.54 33.61
C THR A 30 10.34 -1.80 32.36
N VAL A 31 10.56 -2.54 31.28
CA VAL A 31 10.91 -1.99 29.95
C VAL A 31 9.86 -1.00 29.45
N ASP A 32 8.58 -1.20 29.78
CA ASP A 32 7.49 -0.31 29.39
C ASP A 32 7.57 1.07 30.04
N ASN A 33 8.21 1.18 31.20
CA ASN A 33 8.44 2.45 31.89
C ASN A 33 9.63 3.23 31.32
N LEU A 34 10.38 2.65 30.38
CA LEU A 34 11.50 3.31 29.72
C LEU A 34 11.09 3.97 28.41
N VAL A 35 11.27 5.28 28.37
CA VAL A 35 11.22 6.05 27.13
C VAL A 35 12.58 5.95 26.46
N LEU A 36 12.59 5.65 25.15
CA LEU A 36 13.77 5.61 24.32
C LEU A 36 13.58 6.63 23.19
N GLU A 37 14.51 7.57 23.07
CA GLU A 37 14.48 8.65 22.09
C GLU A 37 15.68 8.55 21.15
N THR A 38 15.53 9.12 19.95
CA THR A 38 16.67 9.37 19.05
C THR A 38 17.25 10.73 19.43
N PRO A 39 18.53 10.83 19.82
CA PRO A 39 19.14 12.12 20.12
C PRO A 39 19.08 13.08 18.93
N PRO A 40 18.92 14.41 19.17
CA PRO A 40 18.70 15.39 18.11
C PRO A 40 19.94 15.67 17.25
N LYS A 41 21.14 15.31 17.75
CA LYS A 41 22.40 15.50 17.04
C LYS A 41 23.29 14.26 17.14
N PRO A 42 24.05 13.90 16.08
CA PRO A 42 24.91 12.71 16.08
C PRO A 42 25.94 12.67 17.22
N GLU A 43 26.49 13.81 17.63
CA GLU A 43 27.46 13.89 18.72
C GLU A 43 26.87 13.56 20.10
N MET A 44 25.54 13.55 20.23
CA MET A 44 24.84 13.17 21.45
C MET A 44 24.62 11.65 21.57
N GLY A 45 24.92 10.86 20.54
CA GLY A 45 24.75 9.41 20.54
C GLY A 45 23.60 8.93 19.65
N ASP A 46 23.37 7.62 19.67
CA ASP A 46 22.43 6.94 18.78
C ASP A 46 21.08 6.64 19.44
N MET A 47 21.06 6.59 20.77
CA MET A 47 19.87 6.37 21.59
C MET A 47 19.97 7.18 22.87
N GLY A 48 18.87 7.73 23.35
CA GLY A 48 18.80 8.49 24.60
C GLY A 48 17.70 7.96 25.51
N PHE A 49 18.01 7.79 26.79
CA PHE A 49 17.05 7.48 27.84
C PHE A 49 16.89 8.71 28.75
N PRO A 50 15.79 9.48 28.63
CA PRO A 50 15.51 10.58 29.55
C PRO A 50 15.22 10.04 30.95
N LEU A 51 15.93 10.54 31.97
CA LEU A 51 15.80 9.99 33.33
C LEU A 51 14.93 10.83 34.28
N PHE A 52 14.18 11.80 33.75
CA PHE A 52 13.33 12.69 34.53
C PHE A 52 12.28 11.95 35.36
N VAL A 53 11.65 10.93 34.75
CA VAL A 53 10.57 10.14 35.39
C VAL A 53 11.05 9.36 36.61
N TRP A 54 12.36 9.08 36.70
CA TRP A 54 12.97 8.29 37.77
C TRP A 54 13.39 9.15 38.98
N SER A 55 13.48 10.47 38.82
CA SER A 55 13.97 11.41 39.85
C SER A 55 13.25 11.25 41.19
N LYS A 56 11.90 11.28 41.17
CA LYS A 56 11.07 11.20 42.38
C LYS A 56 11.21 9.84 43.06
N ALA A 57 11.25 8.76 42.28
CA ALA A 57 11.33 7.40 42.79
C ALA A 57 12.70 7.13 43.45
N PHE A 58 13.79 7.55 42.81
CA PHE A 58 15.15 7.38 43.32
C PHE A 58 15.57 8.43 44.36
N ARG A 59 14.79 9.51 44.52
CA ARG A 59 15.13 10.68 45.35
C ARG A 59 16.50 11.26 44.97
N MET A 60 16.80 11.28 43.67
CA MET A 60 18.07 11.70 43.09
C MET A 60 17.81 12.64 41.92
N GLY A 61 18.69 13.61 41.69
CA GLY A 61 18.60 14.45 40.50
C GLY A 61 18.77 13.59 39.22
N PRO A 62 18.01 13.81 38.13
CA PRO A 62 18.14 13.02 36.91
C PRO A 62 19.58 12.88 36.39
N PRO A 63 20.44 13.93 36.42
CA PRO A 63 21.84 13.77 36.03
C PRO A 63 22.64 12.80 36.89
N GLN A 64 22.34 12.71 38.20
CA GLN A 64 23.00 11.76 39.10
C GLN A 64 22.59 10.32 38.79
N ILE A 65 21.32 10.11 38.43
CA ILE A 65 20.82 8.80 37.98
C ILE A 65 21.53 8.41 36.68
N ALA A 66 21.69 9.36 35.74
CA ALA A 66 22.35 9.10 34.47
C ALA A 66 23.81 8.72 34.64
N ILE A 67 24.56 9.44 35.50
CA ILE A 67 25.95 9.13 35.82
C ILE A 67 26.05 7.74 36.45
N ALA A 68 25.24 7.44 37.46
CA ALA A 68 25.26 6.14 38.13
C ALA A 68 24.93 4.98 37.19
N LEU A 69 24.03 5.17 36.22
CA LEU A 69 23.75 4.16 35.20
C LEU A 69 24.90 4.03 34.19
N ALA A 70 25.48 5.14 33.73
CA ALA A 70 26.59 5.12 32.78
C ALA A 70 27.80 4.36 33.35
N GLU A 71 28.12 4.56 34.63
CA GLU A 71 29.19 3.85 35.33
C GLU A 71 28.92 2.34 35.41
N ARG A 72 27.67 1.94 35.74
CA ARG A 72 27.28 0.52 35.82
C ARG A 72 27.28 -0.18 34.47
N LEU A 73 26.98 0.56 33.42
CA LEU A 73 26.88 0.06 32.06
C LEU A 73 28.19 0.19 31.28
N ALA A 74 29.28 0.60 31.94
CA ALA A 74 30.60 0.67 31.32
C ALA A 74 31.03 -0.72 30.81
N GLY A 75 31.21 -0.84 29.50
CA GLY A 75 31.60 -2.10 28.85
C GLY A 75 30.49 -3.14 28.70
N VAL A 76 29.23 -2.78 28.97
CA VAL A 76 28.08 -3.67 28.86
C VAL A 76 27.34 -3.39 27.54
N GLY A 77 27.01 -4.45 26.79
CA GLY A 77 26.16 -4.36 25.58
C GLY A 77 26.89 -3.90 24.31
N PRO A 78 26.16 -3.77 23.17
CA PRO A 78 26.74 -3.47 21.86
C PRO A 78 27.02 -1.97 21.65
N GLY A 79 27.69 -1.32 22.60
CA GLY A 79 27.98 0.12 22.56
C GLY A 79 28.52 0.66 23.89
N THR A 80 28.61 1.99 23.99
CA THR A 80 29.07 2.71 25.19
C THR A 80 27.95 3.59 25.73
N ALA A 81 27.61 3.44 27.00
CA ALA A 81 26.68 4.32 27.70
C ALA A 81 27.43 5.54 28.27
N LYS A 82 26.87 6.74 28.11
CA LYS A 82 27.41 8.00 28.65
C LYS A 82 26.29 8.84 29.24
N ALA A 83 26.55 9.46 30.38
CA ALA A 83 25.67 10.47 30.94
C ALA A 83 25.89 11.81 30.24
N ILE A 84 24.83 12.38 29.67
CA ILE A 84 24.84 13.72 29.06
C ILE A 84 23.69 14.50 29.69
N GLY A 85 24.02 15.28 30.73
CA GLY A 85 23.01 15.97 31.53
C GLY A 85 22.01 14.97 32.15
N PRO A 86 20.69 15.16 31.99
CA PRO A 86 19.67 14.28 32.56
C PRO A 86 19.38 13.01 31.73
N TYR A 87 20.19 12.73 30.71
CA TYR A 87 20.01 11.59 29.81
C TYR A 87 21.14 10.57 29.96
N LEU A 88 20.78 9.29 29.83
CA LEU A 88 21.73 8.22 29.55
C LEU A 88 21.73 7.97 28.03
N ASN A 89 22.81 8.33 27.36
CA ASN A 89 22.94 8.20 25.91
C ASN A 89 23.84 7.02 25.54
N ILE A 90 23.45 6.30 24.50
CA ILE A 90 24.18 5.13 24.00
C ILE A 90 24.85 5.49 22.67
N PHE A 91 26.15 5.20 22.58
CA PHE A 91 26.94 5.29 21.36
C PHE A 91 27.23 3.87 20.87
N LEU A 92 26.69 3.50 19.72
CA LEU A 92 26.88 2.17 19.14
C LEU A 92 28.28 2.02 18.55
N ASP A 93 28.77 0.78 18.51
CA ASP A 93 29.91 0.44 17.67
C ASP A 93 29.49 0.51 16.20
N ARG A 94 29.73 1.67 15.57
CA ARG A 94 29.34 1.94 14.19
C ARG A 94 29.92 0.91 13.22
N ALA A 95 31.16 0.46 13.43
CA ALA A 95 31.82 -0.51 12.55
C ALA A 95 31.17 -1.89 12.66
N ALA A 96 30.87 -2.35 13.87
CA ALA A 96 30.17 -3.62 14.09
C ALA A 96 28.74 -3.62 13.52
N VAL A 97 28.02 -2.51 13.71
CA VAL A 97 26.68 -2.34 13.15
C VAL A 97 26.74 -2.30 11.62
N ALA A 98 27.63 -1.49 11.04
CA ALA A 98 27.80 -1.38 9.60
C ALA A 98 28.13 -2.73 8.97
N ARG A 99 29.04 -3.52 9.56
CA ARG A 99 29.37 -4.87 9.11
C ARG A 99 28.14 -5.76 9.04
N THR A 100 27.33 -5.77 10.09
CA THR A 100 26.10 -6.57 10.18
C THR A 100 25.07 -6.12 9.15
N VAL A 101 24.93 -4.81 8.96
CA VAL A 101 23.99 -4.23 8.01
C VAL A 101 24.37 -4.60 6.60
N LEU A 102 25.62 -4.33 6.18
CA LEU A 102 26.12 -4.64 4.83
C LEU A 102 25.99 -6.13 4.50
N ASP A 103 26.34 -7.03 5.43
CA ASP A 103 26.15 -8.47 5.25
C ASP A 103 24.68 -8.83 5.03
N LYS A 104 23.77 -8.35 5.90
CA LYS A 104 22.34 -8.69 5.81
C LYS A 104 21.65 -8.08 4.60
N SER A 105 21.92 -6.81 4.27
CA SER A 105 21.27 -6.11 3.15
C SER A 105 21.77 -6.54 1.77
N SER A 106 22.88 -7.29 1.71
CA SER A 106 23.32 -7.95 0.48
C SER A 106 22.48 -9.18 0.11
N ARG A 107 21.71 -9.73 1.06
CA ARG A 107 20.96 -10.98 0.86
C ARG A 107 19.62 -10.70 0.17
N PRO A 108 19.17 -11.58 -0.74
CA PRO A 108 17.82 -11.50 -1.31
C PRO A 108 16.75 -11.51 -0.21
N GLY A 109 15.71 -10.69 -0.37
CA GLY A 109 14.60 -10.60 0.60
C GLY A 109 14.92 -9.83 1.88
N TYR A 110 16.03 -9.08 1.94
CA TYR A 110 16.25 -8.15 3.06
C TYR A 110 15.09 -7.14 3.16
N GLY A 111 14.51 -7.02 4.36
CA GLY A 111 13.29 -6.24 4.61
C GLY A 111 12.06 -7.10 4.87
N SER A 112 12.05 -8.34 4.38
CA SER A 112 11.00 -9.30 4.69
C SER A 112 11.11 -9.83 6.11
N SER A 113 9.97 -10.23 6.68
CA SER A 113 9.86 -10.82 8.02
C SER A 113 8.90 -12.02 8.00
N GLY A 114 8.81 -12.73 9.13
CA GLY A 114 7.82 -13.78 9.34
C GLY A 114 6.75 -13.41 10.38
N SER A 115 6.51 -12.11 10.60
CA SER A 115 5.60 -11.64 11.65
C SER A 115 4.14 -12.08 11.45
N LEU A 116 3.76 -12.39 10.20
CA LEU A 116 2.44 -12.89 9.80
C LEU A 116 2.49 -14.34 9.31
N ALA A 117 3.57 -15.08 9.58
CA ALA A 117 3.70 -16.47 9.16
C ALA A 117 2.55 -17.33 9.69
N GLY A 118 1.97 -18.16 8.82
CA GLY A 118 0.82 -19.01 9.13
C GLY A 118 -0.53 -18.28 9.14
N THR A 119 -0.57 -16.99 8.78
CA THR A 119 -1.83 -16.24 8.64
C THR A 119 -2.30 -16.25 7.20
N ARG A 120 -3.57 -16.59 7.00
CA ARG A 120 -4.28 -16.56 5.72
C ARG A 120 -5.06 -15.26 5.57
N ILE A 121 -4.64 -14.38 4.67
CA ILE A 121 -5.27 -13.07 4.45
C ILE A 121 -5.88 -13.00 3.05
N MET A 122 -7.20 -12.81 2.99
CA MET A 122 -7.89 -12.47 1.75
C MET A 122 -7.94 -10.94 1.62
N ILE A 123 -7.74 -10.42 0.42
CA ILE A 123 -7.84 -8.98 0.14
C ILE A 123 -8.61 -8.74 -1.14
N GLU A 124 -9.69 -7.97 -1.02
CA GLU A 124 -10.53 -7.53 -2.12
C GLU A 124 -10.24 -6.09 -2.48
N PHE A 125 -9.99 -5.85 -3.77
CA PHE A 125 -9.78 -4.50 -4.28
C PHE A 125 -10.17 -4.41 -5.77
N SER A 126 -10.16 -3.18 -6.29
CA SER A 126 -10.68 -2.75 -7.59
C SER A 126 -12.19 -2.81 -7.73
N SER A 127 -12.75 -4.03 -7.70
CA SER A 127 -14.17 -4.36 -7.86
C SER A 127 -14.91 -3.45 -8.86
N PRO A 128 -14.48 -3.42 -10.15
CA PRO A 128 -14.98 -2.47 -11.13
C PRO A 128 -16.40 -2.82 -11.59
N ASN A 129 -17.09 -1.80 -12.13
CA ASN A 129 -18.29 -2.01 -12.93
C ASN A 129 -17.91 -2.21 -14.40
N THR A 130 -18.65 -3.04 -15.11
CA THR A 130 -18.35 -3.40 -16.50
C THR A 130 -18.90 -2.42 -17.54
N ASN A 131 -19.42 -1.27 -17.11
CA ASN A 131 -20.00 -0.27 -18.00
C ASN A 131 -19.06 0.89 -18.35
N LYS A 132 -17.82 0.92 -17.83
CA LYS A 132 -16.85 2.00 -18.06
C LYS A 132 -15.40 1.53 -17.89
N PRO A 133 -14.43 2.17 -18.56
CA PRO A 133 -13.01 1.94 -18.30
C PRO A 133 -12.59 2.42 -16.90
N LEU A 134 -11.39 2.01 -16.48
CA LEU A 134 -10.80 2.46 -15.23
C LEU A 134 -10.40 3.94 -15.30
N HIS A 135 -10.31 4.57 -14.14
CA HIS A 135 -9.98 5.98 -14.01
C HIS A 135 -9.06 6.18 -12.81
N LEU A 136 -8.52 7.38 -12.62
CA LEU A 136 -7.59 7.70 -11.53
C LEU A 136 -8.06 7.22 -10.14
N GLY A 137 -9.35 7.36 -9.82
CA GLY A 137 -9.92 6.84 -8.57
C GLY A 137 -9.82 5.31 -8.41
N HIS A 138 -9.92 4.55 -9.51
CA HIS A 138 -9.71 3.09 -9.50
C HIS A 138 -8.23 2.78 -9.35
N LEU A 139 -7.33 3.49 -10.05
CA LEU A 139 -5.88 3.30 -9.89
C LEU A 139 -5.44 3.40 -8.44
N ARG A 140 -6.02 4.31 -7.64
CA ARG A 140 -5.73 4.40 -6.20
C ARG A 140 -6.13 3.14 -5.45
N ASN A 141 -7.33 2.63 -5.72
CA ASN A 141 -7.81 1.40 -5.10
C ASN A 141 -6.87 0.24 -5.46
N ASP A 142 -6.57 0.11 -6.74
CA ASP A 142 -5.80 -0.98 -7.32
C ASP A 142 -4.38 -1.03 -6.74
N VAL A 143 -3.66 0.09 -6.80
CA VAL A 143 -2.28 0.16 -6.29
C VAL A 143 -2.22 0.00 -4.78
N LEU A 144 -3.22 0.49 -4.04
CA LEU A 144 -3.30 0.32 -2.59
C LEU A 144 -3.50 -1.15 -2.23
N GLY A 145 -4.45 -1.83 -2.87
CA GLY A 145 -4.71 -3.25 -2.66
C GLY A 145 -3.51 -4.12 -3.05
N GLU A 146 -2.89 -3.85 -4.20
CA GLU A 146 -1.69 -4.56 -4.65
C GLU A 146 -0.50 -4.35 -3.70
N SER A 147 -0.24 -3.11 -3.28
CA SER A 147 0.88 -2.80 -2.39
C SER A 147 0.71 -3.42 -1.00
N VAL A 148 -0.49 -3.32 -0.42
CA VAL A 148 -0.80 -3.98 0.86
C VAL A 148 -0.63 -5.49 0.72
N SER A 149 -1.11 -6.10 -0.37
CA SER A 149 -0.92 -7.53 -0.61
C SER A 149 0.56 -7.93 -0.64
N ARG A 150 1.41 -7.16 -1.31
CA ARG A 150 2.86 -7.41 -1.40
C ARG A 150 3.55 -7.25 -0.05
N ILE A 151 3.19 -6.23 0.72
CA ILE A 151 3.72 -5.98 2.07
C ILE A 151 3.31 -7.11 3.03
N LEU A 152 2.07 -7.59 2.97
CA LEU A 152 1.60 -8.70 3.80
C LEU A 152 2.36 -10.00 3.46
N ARG A 153 2.55 -10.31 2.17
CA ARG A 153 3.38 -11.44 1.73
C ARG A 153 4.83 -11.29 2.18
N ALA A 154 5.41 -10.09 2.13
CA ALA A 154 6.75 -9.82 2.62
C ALA A 154 6.89 -10.00 4.15
N ASN A 155 5.80 -9.92 4.89
CA ASN A 155 5.73 -10.24 6.32
C ASN A 155 5.35 -11.71 6.61
N GLY A 156 5.25 -12.56 5.57
CA GLY A 156 5.06 -14.00 5.70
C GLY A 156 3.61 -14.49 5.63
N ALA A 157 2.64 -13.63 5.37
CA ALA A 157 1.25 -14.04 5.21
C ALA A 157 1.02 -14.82 3.90
N GLU A 158 0.13 -15.81 3.93
CA GLU A 158 -0.47 -16.37 2.72
C GLU A 158 -1.58 -15.41 2.26
N VAL A 159 -1.41 -14.79 1.10
CA VAL A 159 -2.35 -13.76 0.61
C VAL A 159 -3.10 -14.25 -0.62
N LEU A 160 -4.43 -14.15 -0.58
CA LEU A 160 -5.32 -14.37 -1.72
C LEU A 160 -5.93 -13.02 -2.17
N LYS A 161 -5.50 -12.54 -3.34
CA LYS A 161 -6.03 -11.32 -3.97
C LYS A 161 -7.27 -11.66 -4.77
N ILE A 162 -8.38 -10.99 -4.46
CA ILE A 162 -9.66 -11.24 -5.13
C ILE A 162 -10.22 -9.95 -5.74
N ASN A 163 -10.98 -10.11 -6.82
CA ASN A 163 -11.71 -9.03 -7.48
C ASN A 163 -13.18 -9.42 -7.62
N LEU A 164 -14.11 -8.55 -7.21
CA LEU A 164 -15.52 -8.71 -7.50
C LEU A 164 -15.91 -7.90 -8.73
N ILE A 165 -16.09 -8.57 -9.86
CA ILE A 165 -16.59 -7.95 -11.08
C ILE A 165 -18.09 -7.69 -10.93
N ASN A 166 -18.48 -6.41 -10.93
CA ASN A 166 -19.89 -5.99 -10.93
C ASN A 166 -20.40 -6.04 -12.38
N ASP A 167 -20.65 -7.26 -12.84
CA ASP A 167 -21.00 -7.59 -14.23
C ASP A 167 -22.50 -7.51 -14.51
N ARG A 168 -23.34 -7.25 -13.50
CA ARG A 168 -24.79 -7.13 -13.65
C ARG A 168 -25.32 -5.78 -13.15
N GLY A 169 -26.59 -5.53 -13.44
CA GLY A 169 -27.32 -4.35 -12.98
C GLY A 169 -27.61 -3.35 -14.10
N VAL A 170 -28.32 -2.28 -13.73
CA VAL A 170 -28.87 -1.35 -14.73
C VAL A 170 -27.79 -0.64 -15.55
N HIS A 171 -26.58 -0.46 -15.01
CA HIS A 171 -25.51 0.26 -15.71
C HIS A 171 -25.02 -0.47 -16.96
N ILE A 172 -24.81 -1.78 -16.91
CA ILE A 172 -24.45 -2.55 -18.11
C ILE A 172 -25.65 -2.65 -19.07
N CYS A 173 -26.89 -2.74 -18.56
CA CYS A 173 -28.09 -2.71 -19.39
C CYS A 173 -28.23 -1.40 -20.17
N LYS A 174 -27.79 -0.27 -19.62
CA LYS A 174 -27.71 1.01 -20.36
C LYS A 174 -26.76 0.93 -21.55
N SER A 175 -25.55 0.38 -21.35
CA SER A 175 -24.61 0.14 -22.44
C SER A 175 -25.18 -0.83 -23.48
N MET A 176 -25.84 -1.92 -23.04
CA MET A 176 -26.50 -2.89 -23.93
C MET A 176 -27.59 -2.23 -24.78
N LEU A 177 -28.47 -1.42 -24.18
CA LEU A 177 -29.54 -0.75 -24.91
C LEU A 177 -28.99 0.22 -25.97
N SER A 178 -27.98 1.01 -25.61
CA SER A 178 -27.31 1.90 -26.56
C SER A 178 -26.56 1.14 -27.66
N TYR A 179 -25.97 -0.01 -27.35
CA TYR A 179 -25.36 -0.88 -28.35
C TYR A 179 -26.40 -1.49 -29.31
N MET A 180 -27.56 -1.89 -28.80
CA MET A 180 -28.67 -2.36 -29.64
C MET A 180 -29.18 -1.26 -30.58
N ALA A 181 -29.22 -0.01 -30.12
CA ALA A 181 -29.70 1.12 -30.92
C ALA A 181 -28.67 1.61 -31.96
N TYR A 182 -27.38 1.65 -31.60
CA TYR A 182 -26.35 2.34 -32.38
C TYR A 182 -25.17 1.47 -32.81
N GLY A 183 -24.99 0.30 -32.21
CA GLY A 183 -23.80 -0.54 -32.38
C GLY A 183 -23.72 -1.24 -33.72
N GLY A 184 -24.87 -1.58 -34.32
CA GLY A 184 -24.93 -2.17 -35.66
C GLY A 184 -24.11 -3.46 -35.82
N GLY A 185 -23.92 -4.22 -34.73
CA GLY A 185 -23.13 -5.46 -34.72
C GLY A 185 -21.60 -5.27 -34.78
N ARG A 186 -21.09 -4.04 -34.70
CA ARG A 186 -19.64 -3.78 -34.66
C ARG A 186 -19.02 -4.30 -33.37
N THR A 187 -17.75 -4.68 -33.48
CA THR A 187 -16.90 -5.12 -32.37
C THR A 187 -15.86 -4.06 -32.02
N PRO A 188 -15.20 -4.14 -30.84
CA PRO A 188 -14.07 -3.27 -30.53
C PRO A 188 -12.96 -3.30 -31.59
N GLN A 189 -12.71 -4.46 -32.21
CA GLN A 189 -11.72 -4.66 -33.25
C GLN A 189 -12.07 -3.90 -34.54
N ASP A 190 -13.35 -3.87 -34.92
CA ASP A 190 -13.81 -3.13 -36.10
C ASP A 190 -13.57 -1.61 -35.97
N GLU A 191 -13.61 -1.10 -34.73
CA GLU A 191 -13.39 0.32 -34.42
C GLU A 191 -11.96 0.65 -33.96
N GLY A 192 -11.06 -0.34 -33.92
CA GLY A 192 -9.67 -0.16 -33.47
C GLY A 192 -9.58 0.37 -32.04
N LYS A 193 -10.57 0.08 -31.19
CA LYS A 193 -10.71 0.63 -29.85
C LYS A 193 -10.47 -0.42 -28.78
N LYS A 194 -9.86 -0.01 -27.66
CA LYS A 194 -9.74 -0.85 -26.46
C LYS A 194 -11.15 -1.29 -25.99
N SER A 195 -11.31 -2.55 -25.62
CA SER A 195 -12.63 -3.18 -25.53
C SER A 195 -13.52 -2.67 -24.39
N ASP A 196 -12.95 -2.25 -23.27
CA ASP A 196 -13.68 -1.58 -22.18
C ASP A 196 -14.03 -0.13 -22.49
N HIS A 197 -13.17 0.58 -23.23
CA HIS A 197 -13.49 1.90 -23.78
C HIS A 197 -14.64 1.82 -24.78
N PHE A 198 -14.68 0.79 -25.63
CA PHE A 198 -15.81 0.54 -26.54
C PHE A 198 -17.13 0.37 -25.78
N VAL A 199 -17.15 -0.45 -24.73
CA VAL A 199 -18.35 -0.61 -23.88
C VAL A 199 -18.72 0.70 -23.16
N GLY A 200 -17.70 1.43 -22.68
CA GLY A 200 -17.85 2.74 -22.05
C GLY A 200 -18.46 3.80 -22.97
N ASP A 201 -18.11 3.81 -24.26
CA ASP A 201 -18.71 4.72 -25.23
C ASP A 201 -20.21 4.53 -25.31
N TYR A 202 -20.70 3.29 -25.33
CA TYR A 202 -22.15 3.02 -25.34
C TYR A 202 -22.82 3.45 -24.03
N TYR A 203 -22.12 3.38 -22.89
CA TYR A 203 -22.64 3.95 -21.65
C TYR A 203 -22.80 5.47 -21.73
N VAL A 204 -21.85 6.17 -22.36
CA VAL A 204 -21.94 7.62 -22.60
C VAL A 204 -23.06 7.95 -23.60
N LYS A 205 -23.15 7.20 -24.70
CA LYS A 205 -24.21 7.32 -25.72
C LYS A 205 -25.62 7.06 -25.18
N PHE A 206 -25.76 6.40 -24.03
CA PHE A 206 -27.05 6.28 -23.35
C PHE A 206 -27.66 7.64 -23.00
N ASN A 207 -26.84 8.67 -22.75
CA ASN A 207 -27.36 10.01 -22.54
C ASN A 207 -28.04 10.58 -23.79
N GLU A 208 -27.49 10.32 -24.98
CA GLU A 208 -28.10 10.70 -26.26
C GLU A 208 -29.41 9.92 -26.48
N LEU A 209 -29.40 8.61 -26.19
CA LEU A 209 -30.60 7.78 -26.29
C LEU A 209 -31.72 8.29 -25.38
N LYS A 210 -31.39 8.67 -24.14
CA LYS A 210 -32.35 9.22 -23.17
C LYS A 210 -32.94 10.55 -23.61
N MET A 211 -32.21 11.35 -24.39
CA MET A 211 -32.74 12.59 -24.98
C MET A 211 -33.66 12.31 -26.18
N ALA A 212 -33.40 11.22 -26.91
CA ALA A 212 -34.20 10.81 -28.07
C ALA A 212 -35.44 9.97 -27.71
N ASP A 213 -35.42 9.29 -26.55
CA ASP A 213 -36.42 8.34 -26.10
C ASP A 213 -36.68 8.48 -24.59
N GLU A 214 -37.83 9.06 -24.23
CA GLU A 214 -38.23 9.28 -22.83
C GLU A 214 -38.37 7.96 -22.05
N ALA A 215 -38.59 6.83 -22.73
CA ALA A 215 -38.71 5.51 -22.13
C ALA A 215 -37.35 4.78 -21.99
N ALA A 216 -36.22 5.40 -22.35
CA ALA A 216 -34.91 4.73 -22.34
C ALA A 216 -34.52 4.16 -20.97
N GLU A 217 -34.82 4.86 -19.88
CA GLU A 217 -34.55 4.38 -18.51
C GLU A 217 -35.42 3.15 -18.15
N GLU A 218 -36.70 3.17 -18.52
CA GLU A 218 -37.61 2.04 -18.32
C GLU A 218 -37.17 0.82 -19.15
N LYS A 219 -36.75 1.04 -20.41
CA LYS A 219 -36.22 -0.02 -21.29
C LYS A 219 -34.93 -0.63 -20.75
N ALA A 220 -34.03 0.18 -20.18
CA ALA A 220 -32.83 -0.35 -19.53
C ALA A 220 -33.17 -1.18 -18.29
N GLN A 221 -34.20 -0.80 -17.54
CA GLN A 221 -34.69 -1.58 -16.40
C GLN A 221 -35.39 -2.88 -16.86
N ASP A 222 -36.16 -2.85 -17.95
CA ASP A 222 -36.77 -4.03 -18.56
C ASP A 222 -35.71 -5.05 -19.01
N LEU A 223 -34.60 -4.60 -19.59
CA LEU A 223 -33.47 -5.48 -19.91
C LEU A 223 -32.94 -6.21 -18.67
N LEU A 224 -32.84 -5.53 -17.52
CA LEU A 224 -32.42 -6.18 -16.27
C LEU A 224 -33.44 -7.23 -15.81
N VAL A 225 -34.74 -6.93 -15.88
CA VAL A 225 -35.80 -7.89 -15.53
C VAL A 225 -35.77 -9.10 -16.45
N ARG A 226 -35.61 -8.90 -17.75
CA ARG A 226 -35.49 -9.98 -18.74
C ARG A 226 -34.24 -10.82 -18.54
N TRP A 227 -33.12 -10.19 -18.18
CA TRP A 227 -31.90 -10.90 -17.80
C TRP A 227 -32.15 -11.79 -16.59
N GLU A 228 -32.83 -11.29 -15.55
CA GLU A 228 -33.17 -12.07 -14.34
C GLU A 228 -34.16 -13.21 -14.65
N ALA A 229 -35.02 -13.03 -15.66
CA ALA A 229 -35.95 -14.04 -16.14
C ALA A 229 -35.30 -15.10 -17.05
N GLY A 230 -34.00 -15.00 -17.36
CA GLY A 230 -33.30 -15.97 -18.19
C GLY A 230 -33.47 -15.78 -19.69
N ASP A 231 -33.82 -14.58 -20.17
CA ASP A 231 -33.97 -14.29 -21.60
C ASP A 231 -32.66 -14.55 -22.35
N ALA A 232 -32.69 -15.51 -23.28
CA ALA A 232 -31.48 -15.99 -23.96
C ALA A 232 -30.79 -14.90 -24.80
N GLN A 233 -31.54 -13.99 -25.44
CA GLN A 233 -30.96 -12.94 -26.27
C GLN A 233 -30.32 -11.85 -25.41
N VAL A 234 -30.98 -11.50 -24.30
CA VAL A 234 -30.45 -10.51 -23.35
C VAL A 234 -29.19 -11.04 -22.68
N ILE A 235 -29.20 -12.32 -22.26
CA ILE A 235 -28.02 -12.97 -21.67
C ILE A 235 -26.87 -13.06 -22.66
N ASP A 236 -27.14 -13.39 -23.92
CA ASP A 236 -26.08 -13.48 -24.94
C ASP A 236 -25.40 -12.13 -25.17
N LEU A 237 -26.18 -11.06 -25.35
CA LEU A 237 -25.63 -9.71 -25.47
C LEU A 237 -24.88 -9.28 -24.19
N TRP A 238 -25.43 -9.60 -23.03
CA TRP A 238 -24.81 -9.32 -21.74
C TRP A 238 -23.44 -10.00 -21.61
N LYS A 239 -23.30 -11.26 -22.04
CA LYS A 239 -22.01 -11.98 -22.04
C LYS A 239 -20.99 -11.26 -22.92
N HIS A 240 -21.32 -10.98 -24.17
CA HIS A 240 -20.42 -10.31 -25.11
C HIS A 240 -19.95 -8.95 -24.58
N MET A 241 -20.87 -8.12 -24.07
CA MET A 241 -20.55 -6.81 -23.53
C MET A 241 -19.64 -6.91 -22.29
N ASN A 242 -19.90 -7.86 -21.39
CA ASN A 242 -19.04 -8.06 -20.22
C ASN A 242 -17.69 -8.64 -20.57
N GLU A 243 -17.60 -9.55 -21.55
CA GLU A 243 -16.32 -10.07 -22.03
C GLU A 243 -15.43 -8.95 -22.58
N TRP A 244 -15.99 -8.02 -23.37
CA TRP A 244 -15.26 -6.85 -23.85
C TRP A 244 -14.80 -5.94 -22.71
N ALA A 245 -15.70 -5.63 -21.77
CA ALA A 245 -15.37 -4.77 -20.63
C ALA A 245 -14.28 -5.39 -19.75
N VAL A 246 -14.43 -6.64 -19.35
CA VAL A 246 -13.46 -7.33 -18.48
C VAL A 246 -12.13 -7.50 -19.19
N SER A 247 -12.11 -7.82 -20.49
CA SER A 247 -10.87 -7.95 -21.26
C SER A 247 -10.08 -6.64 -21.30
N GLY A 248 -10.75 -5.52 -21.54
CA GLY A 248 -10.08 -4.22 -21.62
C GLY A 248 -9.56 -3.75 -20.27
N ILE A 249 -10.36 -3.94 -19.21
CA ILE A 249 -9.93 -3.67 -17.83
C ILE A 249 -8.69 -4.50 -17.46
N LYS A 250 -8.64 -5.79 -17.85
CA LYS A 250 -7.47 -6.66 -17.62
C LYS A 250 -6.20 -6.14 -18.27
N THR A 251 -6.28 -5.58 -19.49
CA THR A 251 -5.12 -4.93 -20.13
C THR A 251 -4.58 -3.77 -19.30
N THR A 252 -5.45 -2.96 -18.68
CA THR A 252 -5.01 -1.89 -17.77
C THR A 252 -4.38 -2.46 -16.50
N TYR A 253 -4.92 -3.56 -15.93
CA TYR A 253 -4.28 -4.22 -14.79
C TYR A 253 -2.88 -4.74 -15.11
N GLU A 254 -2.71 -5.40 -16.25
CA GLU A 254 -1.41 -5.90 -16.71
C GLU A 254 -0.40 -4.74 -16.89
N ARG A 255 -0.83 -3.66 -17.54
CA ARG A 255 -0.03 -2.44 -17.73
C ARG A 255 0.42 -1.84 -16.39
N THR A 256 -0.46 -1.85 -15.38
CA THR A 256 -0.21 -1.24 -14.06
C THR A 256 0.37 -2.22 -13.04
N GLY A 257 0.72 -3.45 -13.44
CA GLY A 257 1.30 -4.45 -12.54
C GLY A 257 0.34 -4.99 -11.47
N ILE A 258 -0.96 -4.80 -11.69
CA ILE A 258 -2.04 -5.27 -10.83
C ILE A 258 -2.41 -6.71 -11.21
N SER A 259 -2.63 -7.57 -10.22
CA SER A 259 -3.00 -8.96 -10.48
C SER A 259 -3.91 -9.52 -9.40
N PHE A 260 -4.68 -10.55 -9.77
CA PHE A 260 -5.65 -11.21 -8.90
C PHE A 260 -5.47 -12.72 -8.98
N ASP A 261 -5.65 -13.39 -7.84
CA ASP A 261 -5.60 -14.84 -7.73
C ASP A 261 -6.97 -15.46 -8.07
N LYS A 262 -8.06 -14.72 -7.81
CA LYS A 262 -9.43 -15.15 -8.14
C LYS A 262 -10.35 -13.98 -8.51
N TYR A 263 -11.24 -14.22 -9.47
CA TYR A 263 -12.32 -13.31 -9.84
C TYR A 263 -13.66 -13.90 -9.36
N TYR A 264 -14.44 -13.09 -8.68
CA TYR A 264 -15.85 -13.33 -8.39
C TYR A 264 -16.70 -12.46 -9.32
N TYR A 265 -17.90 -12.93 -9.64
CA TYR A 265 -18.83 -12.24 -10.51
C TYR A 265 -20.15 -12.05 -9.78
N GLU A 266 -20.65 -10.82 -9.70
CA GLU A 266 -21.90 -10.53 -9.01
C GLU A 266 -23.07 -11.36 -9.58
N SER A 267 -23.08 -11.59 -10.90
CA SER A 267 -24.04 -12.44 -11.60
C SER A 267 -24.13 -13.88 -11.09
N GLN A 268 -23.08 -14.41 -10.44
CA GLN A 268 -23.03 -15.79 -9.94
C GLN A 268 -23.52 -15.91 -8.49
N ILE A 269 -23.48 -14.82 -7.72
CA ILE A 269 -23.60 -14.84 -6.26
C ILE A 269 -24.81 -14.04 -5.74
N TYR A 270 -25.48 -13.25 -6.59
CA TYR A 270 -26.52 -12.31 -6.15
C TYR A 270 -27.74 -12.92 -5.43
N LEU A 271 -27.92 -14.25 -5.49
CA LEU A 271 -29.03 -14.96 -4.85
C LEU A 271 -28.67 -15.58 -3.50
N THR A 272 -27.39 -15.68 -3.14
CA THR A 272 -26.95 -16.52 -2.00
C THR A 272 -27.34 -15.95 -0.64
N GLY A 273 -27.40 -14.62 -0.49
CA GLY A 273 -27.64 -14.02 0.83
C GLY A 273 -29.08 -14.06 1.34
N LYS A 274 -30.07 -14.38 0.50
CA LYS A 274 -31.48 -14.42 0.95
C LYS A 274 -31.72 -15.48 2.01
N GLU A 275 -31.10 -16.65 1.86
CA GLU A 275 -31.23 -17.77 2.80
C GLU A 275 -30.70 -17.39 4.18
N GLU A 276 -29.59 -16.65 4.22
CA GLU A 276 -28.98 -16.15 5.46
C GLU A 276 -29.86 -15.12 6.16
N VAL A 277 -30.53 -14.25 5.39
CA VAL A 277 -31.52 -13.33 5.96
C VAL A 277 -32.71 -14.08 6.57
N GLN A 278 -33.15 -15.18 5.96
CA GLN A 278 -34.21 -16.02 6.54
C GLN A 278 -33.76 -16.73 7.82
N LYS A 279 -32.52 -17.24 7.86
CA LYS A 279 -31.93 -17.82 9.09
C LYS A 279 -31.89 -16.81 10.23
N GLY A 280 -31.45 -15.58 9.94
CA GLY A 280 -31.43 -14.49 10.91
C GLY A 280 -32.82 -14.05 11.38
N LEU A 281 -33.84 -14.16 10.53
CA LEU A 281 -35.23 -13.93 10.95
C LEU A 281 -35.73 -15.06 11.88
N ALA A 282 -35.40 -16.31 11.57
CA ALA A 282 -35.84 -17.48 12.34
C ALA A 282 -35.21 -17.57 13.74
N ASN A 283 -33.96 -17.12 13.89
CA ASN A 283 -33.24 -17.15 15.18
C ASN A 283 -33.39 -15.84 16.00
N GLY A 284 -34.17 -14.88 15.52
CA GLY A 284 -34.42 -13.60 16.20
C GLY A 284 -33.29 -12.57 16.08
N ALA A 285 -32.28 -12.80 15.23
CA ALA A 285 -31.27 -11.79 14.93
C ALA A 285 -31.88 -10.60 14.15
N PHE A 286 -32.85 -10.88 13.28
CA PHE A 286 -33.60 -9.92 12.47
C PHE A 286 -35.09 -9.98 12.79
N PHE A 287 -35.85 -8.99 12.32
CA PHE A 287 -37.30 -8.94 12.52
C PHE A 287 -38.01 -8.52 11.23
N LYS A 288 -39.31 -8.84 11.16
CA LYS A 288 -40.20 -8.38 10.09
C LYS A 288 -40.90 -7.09 10.53
N ALA A 289 -40.70 -6.00 9.80
CA ALA A 289 -41.33 -4.72 10.07
C ALA A 289 -42.81 -4.71 9.65
N GLU A 290 -43.57 -3.70 10.11
CA GLU A 290 -45.00 -3.56 9.80
C GLU A 290 -45.30 -3.49 8.30
N ASP A 291 -44.40 -2.93 7.50
CA ASP A 291 -44.51 -2.84 6.04
C ASP A 291 -44.21 -4.16 5.30
N GLY A 292 -43.88 -5.22 6.04
CA GLY A 292 -43.55 -6.55 5.53
C GLY A 292 -42.08 -6.74 5.13
N SER A 293 -41.24 -5.71 5.22
CA SER A 293 -39.79 -5.84 4.98
C SER A 293 -39.09 -6.58 6.13
N VAL A 294 -37.95 -7.22 5.83
CA VAL A 294 -37.09 -7.83 6.86
C VAL A 294 -35.95 -6.87 7.19
N ARG A 295 -35.72 -6.60 8.47
CA ARG A 295 -34.80 -5.58 8.96
C ARG A 295 -33.95 -6.08 10.14
N ILE A 296 -32.81 -5.42 10.35
CA ILE A 296 -31.96 -5.57 11.54
C ILE A 296 -32.01 -4.28 12.37
N ASP A 297 -32.09 -4.44 13.69
CA ASP A 297 -31.88 -3.34 14.65
C ASP A 297 -30.39 -3.10 14.87
N LEU A 298 -29.93 -1.89 14.56
CA LEU A 298 -28.54 -1.47 14.69
C LEU A 298 -28.32 -0.53 15.89
N SER A 299 -29.34 -0.34 16.75
CA SER A 299 -29.20 0.44 17.97
C SER A 299 -28.02 0.01 18.86
N PRO A 300 -27.60 -1.28 18.94
CA PRO A 300 -26.43 -1.68 19.71
C PRO A 300 -25.11 -1.09 19.22
N ILE A 301 -25.04 -0.65 17.95
CA ILE A 301 -23.86 0.00 17.35
C ILE A 301 -24.09 1.50 17.06
N GLY A 302 -25.17 2.06 17.62
CA GLY A 302 -25.54 3.47 17.52
C GLY A 302 -26.05 3.91 16.15
N LEU A 303 -26.72 3.02 15.40
CA LEU A 303 -27.29 3.30 14.08
C LEU A 303 -28.78 2.93 14.02
N ASP A 304 -29.50 3.49 13.05
CA ASP A 304 -30.90 3.15 12.78
C ASP A 304 -31.06 1.78 12.11
N GLU A 305 -32.28 1.26 12.06
CA GLU A 305 -32.62 0.01 11.38
C GLU A 305 -32.11 -0.04 9.93
N LYS A 306 -31.70 -1.24 9.49
CA LYS A 306 -31.35 -1.50 8.09
C LYS A 306 -32.28 -2.54 7.48
N VAL A 307 -32.86 -2.22 6.33
CA VAL A 307 -33.60 -3.18 5.49
C VAL A 307 -32.63 -4.21 4.92
N LEU A 308 -32.98 -5.49 4.98
CA LEU A 308 -32.27 -6.61 4.38
C LEU A 308 -33.08 -7.26 3.24
N LEU A 309 -34.40 -7.35 3.39
CA LEU A 309 -35.29 -7.75 2.28
C LEU A 309 -36.40 -6.72 2.15
N ARG A 310 -36.69 -6.31 0.91
CA ARG A 310 -37.84 -5.46 0.61
C ARG A 310 -39.15 -6.20 0.90
N LYS A 311 -40.26 -5.47 0.95
CA LYS A 311 -41.61 -6.02 1.19
C LYS A 311 -42.03 -7.12 0.19
N ASP A 312 -41.48 -7.10 -1.02
CA ASP A 312 -41.70 -8.08 -2.09
C ASP A 312 -40.73 -9.28 -2.02
N GLY A 313 -39.86 -9.33 -1.01
CA GLY A 313 -38.85 -10.39 -0.84
C GLY A 313 -37.63 -10.26 -1.75
N THR A 314 -37.48 -9.15 -2.48
CA THR A 314 -36.28 -8.90 -3.30
C THR A 314 -35.07 -8.54 -2.43
N SER A 315 -33.89 -8.99 -2.86
CA SER A 315 -32.62 -8.69 -2.20
C SER A 315 -32.16 -7.26 -2.50
N ILE A 316 -31.32 -6.74 -1.62
CA ILE A 316 -30.58 -5.49 -1.79
C ILE A 316 -29.07 -5.77 -1.75
N TYR A 317 -28.25 -4.76 -2.03
CA TYR A 317 -26.78 -4.88 -1.97
C TYR A 317 -26.26 -5.47 -0.65
N MET A 318 -26.76 -4.99 0.49
CA MET A 318 -26.40 -5.56 1.80
C MET A 318 -26.62 -7.07 1.87
N THR A 319 -27.71 -7.57 1.28
CA THR A 319 -28.04 -9.00 1.29
C THR A 319 -27.11 -9.78 0.38
N GLN A 320 -26.77 -9.26 -0.79
CA GLN A 320 -25.79 -9.88 -1.66
C GLN A 320 -24.43 -9.99 -0.96
N ASP A 321 -24.00 -8.93 -0.27
CA ASP A 321 -22.71 -8.89 0.42
C ASP A 321 -22.61 -9.84 1.62
N ILE A 322 -23.73 -10.09 2.33
CA ILE A 322 -23.79 -11.14 3.36
C ILE A 322 -23.44 -12.50 2.74
N GLY A 323 -24.14 -12.86 1.66
CA GLY A 323 -23.93 -14.14 0.97
C GLY A 323 -22.53 -14.26 0.39
N LEU A 324 -21.98 -13.15 -0.12
CA LEU A 324 -20.64 -13.11 -0.68
C LEU A 324 -19.54 -13.26 0.38
N ALA A 325 -19.66 -12.61 1.53
CA ALA A 325 -18.71 -12.74 2.62
C ALA A 325 -18.63 -14.20 3.11
N ILE A 326 -19.79 -14.87 3.23
CA ILE A 326 -19.88 -16.28 3.63
C ILE A 326 -19.27 -17.18 2.55
N HIS A 327 -19.64 -16.98 1.28
CA HIS A 327 -19.11 -17.75 0.16
C HIS A 327 -17.58 -17.67 0.07
N ARG A 328 -17.01 -16.48 0.29
CA ARG A 328 -15.54 -16.27 0.34
C ARG A 328 -14.89 -17.08 1.45
N HIS A 329 -15.48 -17.07 2.65
CA HIS A 329 -14.95 -17.83 3.77
C HIS A 329 -15.06 -19.35 3.55
N ASP A 330 -16.14 -19.81 2.93
CA ASP A 330 -16.32 -21.24 2.60
C ASP A 330 -15.33 -21.70 1.52
N ASP A 331 -15.09 -20.87 0.50
CA ASP A 331 -14.15 -21.17 -0.58
C ASP A 331 -12.69 -21.15 -0.11
N TRP A 332 -12.33 -20.17 0.71
CA TRP A 332 -10.98 -20.04 1.27
C TRP A 332 -11.06 -19.51 2.70
N PRO A 333 -11.07 -20.40 3.72
CA PRO A 333 -11.16 -19.99 5.12
C PRO A 333 -10.02 -19.06 5.51
N PHE A 334 -10.34 -17.79 5.75
CA PHE A 334 -9.36 -16.75 6.03
C PHE A 334 -9.24 -16.46 7.53
N ASP A 335 -8.05 -16.05 7.96
CA ASP A 335 -7.83 -15.46 9.29
C ASP A 335 -8.08 -13.95 9.29
N ARG A 336 -8.14 -13.33 8.11
CA ARG A 336 -8.42 -11.92 7.88
C ARG A 336 -8.97 -11.73 6.46
N LEU A 337 -10.05 -10.95 6.32
CA LEU A 337 -10.51 -10.46 5.02
C LEU A 337 -10.48 -8.93 5.02
N ILE A 338 -9.73 -8.36 4.09
CA ILE A 338 -9.54 -6.92 3.91
C ILE A 338 -10.36 -6.45 2.70
N TYR A 339 -11.26 -5.50 2.93
CA TYR A 339 -12.01 -4.79 1.90
C TYR A 339 -11.34 -3.45 1.62
N VAL A 340 -10.75 -3.26 0.44
CA VAL A 340 -10.17 -1.99 0.01
C VAL A 340 -11.25 -1.17 -0.70
N VAL A 341 -11.93 -0.30 0.05
CA VAL A 341 -13.07 0.46 -0.47
C VAL A 341 -13.02 1.90 0.05
N ALA A 342 -13.43 2.86 -0.77
CA ALA A 342 -13.43 4.28 -0.41
C ALA A 342 -14.23 4.58 0.87
N ASN A 343 -13.86 5.66 1.54
CA ASN A 343 -14.45 6.11 2.80
C ASN A 343 -15.98 6.36 2.74
N GLU A 344 -16.52 6.62 1.56
CA GLU A 344 -17.96 6.78 1.33
C GLU A 344 -18.77 5.52 1.72
N GLN A 345 -18.14 4.35 1.80
CA GLN A 345 -18.79 3.09 2.18
C GLN A 345 -18.55 2.64 3.64
N GLN A 346 -18.00 3.50 4.51
CA GLN A 346 -17.76 3.15 5.91
C GLN A 346 -19.02 2.70 6.65
N TYR A 347 -20.15 3.37 6.44
CA TYR A 347 -21.44 2.96 7.01
C TYR A 347 -21.81 1.55 6.55
N HIS A 348 -21.65 1.25 5.26
CA HIS A 348 -21.99 -0.05 4.69
C HIS A 348 -21.21 -1.18 5.35
N PHE A 349 -19.88 -1.09 5.43
CA PHE A 349 -19.06 -2.14 6.04
C PHE A 349 -19.27 -2.27 7.54
N LYS A 350 -19.47 -1.16 8.26
CA LYS A 350 -19.83 -1.21 9.68
C LYS A 350 -21.11 -2.02 9.91
N VAL A 351 -22.11 -1.84 9.05
CA VAL A 351 -23.37 -2.57 9.11
C VAL A 351 -23.20 -4.03 8.68
N LEU A 352 -22.50 -4.29 7.58
CA LEU A 352 -22.24 -5.65 7.09
C LEU A 352 -21.54 -6.53 8.15
N PHE A 353 -20.48 -6.01 8.78
CA PHE A 353 -19.73 -6.76 9.78
C PHE A 353 -20.60 -7.08 11.00
N HIS A 354 -21.40 -6.11 11.46
CA HIS A 354 -22.34 -6.33 12.56
C HIS A 354 -23.43 -7.36 12.20
N ILE A 355 -23.93 -7.35 10.97
CA ILE A 355 -24.91 -8.35 10.51
C ILE A 355 -24.30 -9.76 10.58
N LEU A 356 -23.07 -9.94 10.10
CA LEU A 356 -22.39 -11.24 10.12
C LEU A 356 -22.13 -11.73 11.55
N GLU A 357 -21.76 -10.83 12.48
CA GLU A 357 -21.67 -11.14 13.91
C GLU A 357 -23.02 -11.60 14.47
N ARG A 358 -24.11 -10.90 14.14
CA ARG A 358 -25.48 -11.23 14.59
C ARG A 358 -26.01 -12.53 14.03
N LEU A 359 -25.51 -12.96 12.86
CA LEU A 359 -25.77 -14.27 12.29
C LEU A 359 -24.96 -15.40 12.95
N GLY A 360 -24.01 -15.06 13.83
CA GLY A 360 -23.20 -16.03 14.59
C GLY A 360 -21.89 -16.43 13.92
N TYR A 361 -21.44 -15.70 12.90
CA TYR A 361 -20.18 -15.98 12.23
C TYR A 361 -18.99 -15.46 13.05
N GLU A 362 -18.28 -16.34 13.75
CA GLU A 362 -17.15 -15.96 14.63
C GLU A 362 -16.01 -15.25 13.89
N TRP A 363 -15.83 -15.53 12.60
CA TRP A 363 -14.83 -14.90 11.74
C TRP A 363 -15.22 -13.47 11.32
N ALA A 364 -16.43 -12.98 11.64
CA ALA A 364 -16.83 -11.61 11.34
C ALA A 364 -15.90 -10.56 12.01
N LYS A 365 -15.34 -10.88 13.19
CA LYS A 365 -14.33 -10.05 13.88
C LYS A 365 -13.00 -9.92 13.11
N ASN A 366 -12.78 -10.81 12.15
CA ASN A 366 -11.61 -10.85 11.30
C ASN A 366 -11.82 -10.07 9.99
N LEU A 367 -12.98 -9.45 9.78
CA LEU A 367 -13.20 -8.55 8.65
C LEU A 367 -12.58 -7.19 8.94
N TYR A 368 -12.04 -6.54 7.90
CA TYR A 368 -11.43 -5.23 8.02
C TYR A 368 -11.75 -4.38 6.79
N HIS A 369 -12.25 -3.16 7.01
CA HIS A 369 -12.44 -2.18 5.94
C HIS A 369 -11.21 -1.28 5.87
N LEU A 370 -10.35 -1.50 4.87
CA LEU A 370 -9.28 -0.57 4.52
C LEU A 370 -9.91 0.62 3.79
N SER A 371 -10.48 1.51 4.58
CA SER A 371 -11.09 2.75 4.12
C SER A 371 -10.04 3.71 3.58
N TYR A 372 -10.16 4.11 2.31
CA TYR A 372 -9.28 5.12 1.71
C TYR A 372 -9.99 6.41 1.31
N GLY A 373 -9.27 7.53 1.36
CA GLY A 373 -9.77 8.84 0.94
C GLY A 373 -9.82 9.00 -0.59
N LEU A 374 -10.60 9.94 -1.08
CA LEU A 374 -10.78 10.15 -2.51
C LEU A 374 -9.56 10.84 -3.15
N VAL A 375 -9.41 10.63 -4.46
CA VAL A 375 -8.46 11.38 -5.29
C VAL A 375 -9.22 12.46 -6.04
N ASN A 376 -8.78 13.70 -5.90
CA ASN A 376 -9.31 14.85 -6.62
C ASN A 376 -8.22 15.43 -7.52
N LEU A 377 -8.62 16.21 -8.52
CA LEU A 377 -7.69 17.05 -9.29
C LEU A 377 -7.63 18.45 -8.66
N PRO A 378 -6.62 19.27 -8.98
CA PRO A 378 -6.57 20.68 -8.56
C PRO A 378 -7.83 21.47 -8.93
N GLU A 379 -8.46 21.13 -10.06
CA GLU A 379 -9.67 21.76 -10.58
C GLU A 379 -10.96 21.28 -9.86
N GLY A 380 -10.88 20.23 -9.04
CA GLY A 380 -11.97 19.74 -8.21
C GLY A 380 -12.26 18.24 -8.32
N ARG A 381 -13.46 17.84 -7.89
CA ARG A 381 -13.92 16.43 -7.92
C ARG A 381 -14.17 15.98 -9.36
N MET A 382 -13.67 14.79 -9.70
CA MET A 382 -13.95 14.12 -10.97
C MET A 382 -15.41 13.63 -11.04
N LYS A 383 -16.10 13.86 -12.17
CA LYS A 383 -17.49 13.43 -12.39
C LYS A 383 -17.69 12.80 -13.77
N THR A 384 -18.08 11.52 -13.80
CA THR A 384 -18.27 10.76 -15.05
C THR A 384 -19.35 11.35 -15.95
N ARG A 385 -20.43 11.92 -15.36
CA ARG A 385 -21.55 12.51 -16.11
C ARG A 385 -21.20 13.85 -16.78
N GLU A 386 -20.15 14.53 -16.32
CA GLU A 386 -19.70 15.83 -16.82
C GLU A 386 -18.43 15.71 -17.68
N GLY A 387 -17.93 14.49 -17.92
CA GLY A 387 -16.74 14.25 -18.74
C GLY A 387 -15.41 14.65 -18.08
N THR A 388 -15.40 15.00 -16.79
CA THR A 388 -14.21 15.48 -16.07
C THR A 388 -13.40 14.35 -15.41
N VAL A 389 -13.72 13.10 -15.71
CA VAL A 389 -12.99 11.94 -15.19
C VAL A 389 -11.71 11.75 -15.98
N VAL A 390 -10.59 11.65 -15.26
CA VAL A 390 -9.31 11.29 -15.86
C VAL A 390 -9.27 9.78 -16.06
N ASP A 391 -9.41 9.37 -17.32
CA ASP A 391 -9.21 7.99 -17.76
C ASP A 391 -7.81 7.49 -17.39
N ALA A 392 -7.74 6.24 -16.92
CA ALA A 392 -6.49 5.68 -16.43
C ALA A 392 -5.44 5.50 -17.54
N ASP A 393 -5.86 5.00 -18.70
CA ASP A 393 -4.96 4.72 -19.81
C ASP A 393 -4.44 6.03 -20.42
N ALA A 394 -5.33 7.02 -20.62
CA ALA A 394 -4.97 8.33 -21.14
C ALA A 394 -4.04 9.12 -20.21
N LEU A 395 -4.22 8.99 -18.88
CA LEU A 395 -3.30 9.58 -17.91
C LEU A 395 -1.90 8.98 -18.04
N LEU A 396 -1.82 7.65 -18.06
CA LEU A 396 -0.55 6.94 -18.16
C LEU A 396 0.17 7.27 -19.48
N ASP A 397 -0.58 7.33 -20.59
CA ASP A 397 -0.02 7.75 -21.89
C ASP A 397 0.54 9.16 -21.83
N THR A 398 -0.20 10.11 -21.24
CA THR A 398 0.25 11.50 -21.08
C THR A 398 1.54 11.58 -20.26
N LEU A 399 1.61 10.84 -19.16
CA LEU A 399 2.79 10.83 -18.28
C LEU A 399 3.99 10.15 -18.93
N ARG A 400 3.76 9.04 -19.65
CA ARG A 400 4.79 8.34 -20.45
C ARG A 400 5.36 9.28 -21.50
N ASP A 401 4.51 9.93 -22.28
CA ASP A 401 4.95 10.80 -23.37
C ASP A 401 5.75 11.99 -22.83
N THR A 402 5.29 12.59 -21.72
CA THR A 402 6.03 13.66 -21.04
C THR A 402 7.41 13.17 -20.55
N ALA A 403 7.48 11.98 -19.94
CA ALA A 403 8.75 11.41 -19.49
C ALA A 403 9.71 11.10 -20.66
N LEU A 404 9.17 10.63 -21.79
CA LEU A 404 9.94 10.36 -23.00
C LEU A 404 10.53 11.64 -23.61
N GLU A 405 9.73 12.70 -23.70
CA GLU A 405 10.20 14.03 -24.12
C GLU A 405 11.34 14.53 -23.24
N GLU A 406 11.27 14.30 -21.91
CA GLU A 406 12.32 14.72 -20.99
C GLU A 406 13.61 13.90 -21.13
N ILE A 407 13.49 12.60 -21.39
CA ILE A 407 14.63 11.71 -21.72
C ILE A 407 15.33 12.18 -23.00
N GLN A 408 14.54 12.52 -24.02
CA GLN A 408 15.01 13.04 -25.31
C GLN A 408 15.72 14.38 -25.17
N ALA A 409 15.11 15.32 -24.44
CA ALA A 409 15.69 16.64 -24.21
C ALA A 409 17.06 16.58 -23.50
N LYS A 410 17.29 15.54 -22.68
CA LYS A 410 18.56 15.30 -21.98
C LYS A 410 19.57 14.48 -22.81
N GLY A 411 19.21 14.04 -24.02
CA GLY A 411 20.08 13.26 -24.91
C GLY A 411 20.44 11.88 -24.35
N ARG A 412 19.51 11.23 -23.63
CA ARG A 412 19.77 9.99 -22.88
C ARG A 412 19.35 8.71 -23.59
N GLU A 413 18.69 8.80 -24.76
CA GLU A 413 18.09 7.66 -25.47
C GLU A 413 19.07 6.50 -25.70
N GLU A 414 20.24 6.79 -26.29
CA GLU A 414 21.26 5.77 -26.58
C GLU A 414 21.79 5.06 -25.32
N ALA A 415 21.76 5.75 -24.18
CA ALA A 415 22.25 5.21 -22.91
C ALA A 415 21.23 4.30 -22.19
N LEU A 416 19.96 4.36 -22.58
CA LEU A 416 18.85 3.67 -21.92
C LEU A 416 18.40 2.39 -22.64
N GLY A 417 18.82 2.19 -23.89
CA GLY A 417 18.44 1.03 -24.70
C GLY A 417 17.02 1.16 -25.24
N ASP A 418 16.02 1.03 -24.37
CA ASP A 418 14.60 1.21 -24.71
C ASP A 418 14.02 2.39 -23.92
N ALA A 419 14.11 3.59 -24.51
CA ALA A 419 13.62 4.81 -23.88
C ALA A 419 12.11 4.79 -23.62
N ALA A 420 11.32 4.08 -24.44
CA ALA A 420 9.87 4.00 -24.30
C ALA A 420 9.47 3.14 -23.09
N ASP A 421 10.12 1.98 -22.90
CA ASP A 421 9.93 1.14 -21.72
C ASP A 421 10.35 1.87 -20.43
N ILE A 422 11.46 2.62 -20.47
CA ILE A 422 11.87 3.44 -19.32
C ILE A 422 10.82 4.52 -19.04
N ALA A 423 10.36 5.26 -20.04
CA ALA A 423 9.33 6.28 -19.87
C ALA A 423 8.03 5.71 -19.28
N GLU A 424 7.60 4.51 -19.72
CA GLU A 424 6.43 3.82 -19.14
C GLU A 424 6.65 3.50 -17.66
N LYS A 425 7.83 2.99 -17.30
CA LYS A 425 8.18 2.69 -15.90
C LYS A 425 8.30 3.94 -15.02
N VAL A 426 8.73 5.07 -15.59
CA VAL A 426 8.73 6.38 -14.91
C VAL A 426 7.31 6.86 -14.68
N ALA A 427 6.42 6.75 -15.68
CA ALA A 427 5.02 7.11 -15.54
C ALA A 427 4.31 6.26 -14.48
N LEU A 428 4.53 4.94 -14.47
CA LEU A 428 4.03 4.05 -13.41
C LEU A 428 4.58 4.42 -12.04
N GLY A 429 5.88 4.74 -11.95
CA GLY A 429 6.50 5.20 -10.71
C GLY A 429 5.88 6.49 -10.18
N ALA A 430 5.63 7.46 -11.05
CA ALA A 430 4.97 8.72 -10.72
C ALA A 430 3.55 8.49 -10.19
N VAL A 431 2.70 7.77 -10.92
CA VAL A 431 1.31 7.53 -10.52
C VAL A 431 1.23 6.68 -9.25
N HIS A 432 1.90 5.53 -9.21
CA HIS A 432 1.77 4.61 -8.08
C HIS A 432 2.27 5.23 -6.80
N TYR A 433 3.45 5.87 -6.83
CA TYR A 433 4.01 6.53 -5.65
C TYR A 433 3.07 7.61 -5.12
N TYR A 434 2.57 8.47 -6.00
CA TYR A 434 1.72 9.58 -5.59
C TYR A 434 0.42 9.10 -4.91
N LEU A 435 -0.14 7.98 -5.39
CA LEU A 435 -1.38 7.42 -4.87
C LEU A 435 -1.24 6.68 -3.53
N ILE A 436 -0.02 6.39 -3.08
CA ILE A 436 0.25 5.61 -1.84
C ILE A 436 1.20 6.28 -0.86
N GLN A 437 1.83 7.41 -1.21
CA GLN A 437 2.75 8.15 -0.32
C GLN A 437 2.05 8.77 0.90
N ALA A 438 0.72 8.91 0.86
CA ALA A 438 -0.08 9.41 1.97
C ALA A 438 -0.83 8.27 2.67
N THR A 439 -1.10 8.45 3.97
CA THR A 439 -1.93 7.51 4.75
C THR A 439 -3.25 7.22 4.01
N PRO A 440 -3.67 5.94 3.90
CA PRO A 440 -4.83 5.54 3.09
C PRO A 440 -6.08 6.38 3.35
N SER A 441 -6.39 6.68 4.61
CA SER A 441 -7.62 7.39 5.02
C SER A 441 -7.70 8.86 4.58
N LYS A 442 -6.62 9.48 4.10
CA LYS A 442 -6.60 10.88 3.70
C LYS A 442 -7.05 11.07 2.24
N ASP A 443 -7.91 12.06 2.02
CA ASP A 443 -8.14 12.58 0.67
C ASP A 443 -6.84 13.19 0.11
N MET A 444 -6.67 13.12 -1.21
CA MET A 444 -5.49 13.68 -1.88
C MET A 444 -5.87 14.43 -3.15
N ILE A 445 -5.03 15.40 -3.50
CA ILE A 445 -5.08 16.11 -4.78
C ILE A 445 -3.97 15.54 -5.63
N PHE A 446 -4.30 14.96 -6.78
CA PHE A 446 -3.31 14.44 -7.72
C PHE A 446 -2.98 15.50 -8.76
N ASN A 447 -1.73 15.96 -8.77
CA ASN A 447 -1.20 16.85 -9.80
C ASN A 447 -0.27 16.03 -10.73
N PRO A 448 -0.69 15.74 -11.98
CA PRO A 448 0.11 14.96 -12.92
C PRO A 448 1.51 15.52 -13.15
N GLN A 449 1.64 16.85 -13.28
CA GLN A 449 2.92 17.51 -13.57
C GLN A 449 3.89 17.41 -12.38
N GLU A 450 3.39 17.60 -11.16
CA GLU A 450 4.21 17.43 -9.96
C GLU A 450 4.65 15.98 -9.75
N SER A 451 3.81 15.00 -10.14
CA SER A 451 4.11 13.58 -9.96
C SER A 451 5.35 13.11 -10.75
N LEU A 452 5.68 13.79 -11.86
CA LEU A 452 6.85 13.49 -12.70
C LEU A 452 8.15 14.15 -12.23
N SER A 453 8.11 15.02 -11.22
CA SER A 453 9.30 15.77 -10.80
C SER A 453 10.43 14.83 -10.36
N PHE A 454 11.67 15.12 -10.79
CA PHE A 454 12.89 14.45 -10.32
C PHE A 454 13.44 15.05 -9.03
N ASN A 455 12.72 15.99 -8.43
CA ASN A 455 13.04 16.63 -7.15
C ASN A 455 11.84 16.51 -6.20
N GLY A 456 12.13 16.42 -4.91
CA GLY A 456 11.10 16.32 -3.88
C GLY A 456 10.61 14.89 -3.67
N ASP A 457 9.46 14.77 -3.01
CA ASP A 457 8.87 13.49 -2.60
C ASP A 457 8.05 12.88 -3.75
N THR A 458 8.75 12.22 -4.69
CA THR A 458 8.13 11.64 -5.90
C THR A 458 8.70 10.26 -6.24
N GLY A 459 7.92 9.47 -6.99
CA GLY A 459 8.35 8.17 -7.49
C GLY A 459 9.59 8.24 -8.40
N PRO A 460 9.63 9.14 -9.41
CA PRO A 460 10.79 9.33 -10.27
C PRO A 460 12.06 9.71 -9.52
N TYR A 461 11.97 10.52 -8.45
CA TYR A 461 13.13 10.85 -7.62
C TYR A 461 13.75 9.59 -6.96
N ILE A 462 12.90 8.72 -6.40
CA ILE A 462 13.35 7.48 -5.75
C ILE A 462 13.90 6.49 -6.79
N GLN A 463 13.24 6.33 -7.94
CA GLN A 463 13.74 5.50 -9.05
C GLN A 463 15.11 6.00 -9.54
N TYR A 464 15.26 7.32 -9.66
CA TYR A 464 16.50 7.95 -10.11
C TYR A 464 17.67 7.68 -9.16
N MET A 465 17.47 7.68 -7.84
CA MET A 465 18.51 7.30 -6.88
C MET A 465 18.96 5.85 -7.07
N GLY A 466 18.02 4.93 -7.29
CA GLY A 466 18.31 3.52 -7.60
C GLY A 466 19.13 3.38 -8.88
N ALA A 467 18.67 3.99 -9.98
CA ALA A 467 19.35 3.98 -11.27
C ALA A 467 20.76 4.59 -11.22
N ARG A 468 20.95 5.64 -10.41
CA ARG A 468 22.26 6.25 -10.17
C ARG A 468 23.22 5.28 -9.49
N ILE A 469 22.77 4.53 -8.49
CA ILE A 469 23.60 3.51 -7.83
C ILE A 469 23.95 2.39 -8.80
N SER A 470 22.95 1.89 -9.56
CA SER A 470 23.18 0.89 -10.60
C SER A 470 24.21 1.35 -11.64
N SER A 471 24.19 2.63 -12.02
CA SER A 471 25.20 3.23 -12.90
C SER A 471 26.61 3.17 -12.31
N MET A 472 26.79 3.46 -11.02
CA MET A 472 28.10 3.35 -10.37
C MET A 472 28.64 1.92 -10.36
N LEU A 473 27.78 0.93 -10.14
CA LEU A 473 28.18 -0.48 -10.18
C LEU A 473 28.62 -0.89 -11.58
N ARG A 474 27.85 -0.49 -12.61
CA ARG A 474 28.24 -0.73 -14.01
C ARG A 474 29.57 -0.10 -14.36
N LYS A 475 29.85 1.11 -13.85
CA LYS A 475 31.14 1.78 -14.03
C LYS A 475 32.28 0.98 -13.39
N ARG A 476 32.10 0.53 -12.14
CA ARG A 476 33.05 -0.39 -11.49
C ARG A 476 33.29 -1.64 -12.33
N ASP A 477 32.25 -2.27 -12.87
CA ASP A 477 32.37 -3.49 -13.70
C ASP A 477 33.14 -3.26 -15.00
N LYS A 478 33.16 -2.01 -15.50
CA LYS A 478 33.97 -1.59 -16.65
C LYS A 478 35.41 -1.21 -16.26
N GLY A 479 35.79 -1.35 -14.99
CA GLY A 479 37.10 -0.97 -14.47
C GLY A 479 37.25 0.54 -14.19
N GLU A 480 36.16 1.30 -14.12
CA GLU A 480 36.22 2.72 -13.74
C GLU A 480 36.27 2.89 -12.21
N GLY A 481 37.08 3.84 -11.75
CA GLY A 481 37.27 4.14 -10.32
C GLY A 481 38.26 3.19 -9.64
N LYS A 482 38.36 3.28 -8.31
CA LYS A 482 39.32 2.48 -7.50
C LYS A 482 38.67 1.37 -6.68
N ALA A 483 37.34 1.24 -6.75
CA ALA A 483 36.60 0.29 -5.92
C ALA A 483 36.95 -1.18 -6.20
N SER A 484 37.37 -1.52 -7.42
CA SER A 484 37.78 -2.88 -7.80
C SER A 484 39.12 -3.30 -7.20
N ASP A 485 39.96 -2.34 -6.80
CA ASP A 485 41.29 -2.58 -6.24
C ASP A 485 41.28 -2.68 -4.71
N GLY A 486 40.12 -2.48 -4.07
CA GLY A 486 39.97 -2.42 -2.62
C GLY A 486 39.16 -3.57 -2.01
N LEU A 487 39.24 -3.68 -0.69
CA LEU A 487 38.46 -4.58 0.14
C LEU A 487 37.41 -3.81 0.94
N VAL A 488 36.22 -4.41 1.10
CA VAL A 488 35.16 -3.84 1.93
C VAL A 488 35.57 -3.91 3.41
N ARG A 489 35.78 -2.74 4.01
CA ARG A 489 36.17 -2.54 5.41
C ARG A 489 35.17 -1.62 6.13
N PRO A 490 34.14 -2.18 6.81
CA PRO A 490 33.06 -1.40 7.41
C PRO A 490 33.50 -0.34 8.44
N ASP A 491 34.68 -0.50 9.05
CA ASP A 491 35.32 0.48 9.94
C ASP A 491 35.70 1.80 9.24
N LEU A 492 35.81 1.80 7.91
CA LEU A 492 36.05 3.02 7.12
C LEU A 492 34.81 3.91 6.95
N LEU A 493 33.62 3.42 7.34
CA LEU A 493 32.38 4.22 7.36
C LEU A 493 32.32 5.12 8.59
N ALA A 494 33.25 6.07 8.68
CA ALA A 494 33.45 6.91 9.85
C ALA A 494 32.60 8.20 9.86
N LYS A 495 32.07 8.63 8.71
CA LYS A 495 31.35 9.90 8.59
C LYS A 495 29.89 9.79 9.01
N ASP A 496 29.32 10.89 9.49
CA ASP A 496 27.92 10.90 9.95
C ASP A 496 26.91 10.65 8.81
N ALA A 497 27.20 11.08 7.59
CA ALA A 497 26.37 10.78 6.42
C ALA A 497 26.34 9.27 6.09
N GLU A 498 27.47 8.58 6.24
CA GLU A 498 27.56 7.13 6.06
C GLU A 498 26.79 6.41 7.17
N TRP A 499 26.93 6.89 8.40
CA TRP A 499 26.20 6.36 9.55
C TRP A 499 24.68 6.55 9.45
N GLU A 500 24.22 7.68 8.94
CA GLU A 500 22.80 7.90 8.65
C GLU A 500 22.25 6.83 7.69
N LEU A 501 22.98 6.55 6.60
CA LEU A 501 22.58 5.50 5.66
C LEU A 501 22.54 4.12 6.32
N VAL A 502 23.57 3.76 7.09
CA VAL A 502 23.60 2.49 7.82
C VAL A 502 22.38 2.36 8.74
N ARG A 503 22.02 3.40 9.50
CA ARG A 503 20.84 3.39 10.39
C ARG A 503 19.53 3.23 9.62
N ARG A 504 19.37 3.94 8.50
CA ARG A 504 18.15 3.86 7.67
C ARG A 504 17.98 2.48 7.07
N ILE A 505 19.03 1.92 6.45
CA ILE A 505 19.03 0.54 5.94
C ILE A 505 18.68 -0.45 7.05
N ALA A 506 19.23 -0.26 8.25
CA ALA A 506 19.00 -1.13 9.41
C ALA A 506 17.61 -1.00 10.06
N ALA A 507 16.86 0.05 9.71
CA ALA A 507 15.47 0.29 10.14
C ALA A 507 14.44 -0.18 9.11
N TYR A 508 14.86 -0.44 7.86
CA TYR A 508 13.97 -0.84 6.78
C TYR A 508 13.06 -2.06 7.09
N PRO A 509 13.56 -3.18 7.66
CA PRO A 509 12.69 -4.32 7.96
C PRO A 509 11.55 -4.00 8.94
N GLU A 510 11.79 -3.08 9.88
CA GLU A 510 10.75 -2.64 10.82
C GLU A 510 9.71 -1.75 10.14
N ALA A 511 10.11 -0.92 9.17
CA ALA A 511 9.17 -0.14 8.38
C ALA A 511 8.24 -1.04 7.56
N VAL A 512 8.76 -2.17 7.03
CA VAL A 512 7.94 -3.18 6.32
C VAL A 512 7.01 -3.92 7.28
N GLU A 513 7.50 -4.31 8.46
CA GLU A 513 6.68 -4.94 9.51
C GLU A 513 5.54 -4.03 9.96
N GLN A 514 5.84 -2.75 10.22
CA GLN A 514 4.87 -1.72 10.59
C GLN A 514 3.83 -1.50 9.50
N ALA A 515 4.26 -1.37 8.23
CA ALA A 515 3.35 -1.20 7.11
C ALA A 515 2.37 -2.36 6.96
N GLY A 516 2.80 -3.60 7.26
CA GLY A 516 1.95 -4.78 7.28
C GLY A 516 0.95 -4.76 8.43
N ALA A 517 1.38 -4.39 9.64
CA ALA A 517 0.53 -4.31 10.82
C ALA A 517 -0.54 -3.20 10.70
N GLU A 518 -0.22 -2.10 10.03
CA GLU A 518 -1.11 -0.94 9.85
C GLU A 518 -1.89 -0.97 8.52
N TYR A 519 -1.62 -1.92 7.63
CA TYR A 519 -2.11 -1.95 6.24
C TYR A 519 -1.83 -0.62 5.50
N ASN A 520 -0.65 -0.06 5.72
CA ASN A 520 -0.31 1.31 5.33
C ASN A 520 0.99 1.36 4.50
N PRO A 521 0.91 1.34 3.16
CA PRO A 521 2.10 1.40 2.30
C PRO A 521 2.87 2.74 2.41
N ALA A 522 2.25 3.81 2.90
CA ALA A 522 2.90 5.10 3.07
C ALA A 522 4.10 5.05 4.03
N VAL A 523 4.12 4.09 4.96
CA VAL A 523 5.26 3.85 5.86
C VAL A 523 6.51 3.43 5.07
N VAL A 524 6.34 2.54 4.08
CA VAL A 524 7.42 2.13 3.19
C VAL A 524 7.80 3.26 2.24
N ALA A 525 6.82 3.97 1.68
CA ALA A 525 7.06 5.12 0.79
C ALA A 525 7.92 6.20 1.47
N ALA A 526 7.50 6.63 2.67
CA ALA A 526 8.24 7.61 3.47
C ALA A 526 9.66 7.13 3.77
N HIS A 527 9.84 5.85 4.14
CA HIS A 527 11.16 5.29 4.38
C HIS A 527 12.07 5.34 3.15
N LEU A 528 11.55 5.03 1.96
CA LEU A 528 12.31 5.06 0.72
C LEU A 528 12.68 6.48 0.31
N TYR A 529 11.77 7.44 0.45
CA TYR A 529 12.07 8.86 0.21
C TYR A 529 13.18 9.38 1.13
N ASP A 530 13.08 9.06 2.41
CA ASP A 530 14.05 9.40 3.42
C ASP A 530 15.44 8.81 3.13
N LEU A 531 15.48 7.54 2.69
CA LEU A 531 16.70 6.86 2.28
C LEU A 531 17.28 7.47 1.00
N ALA A 532 16.45 7.76 0.01
CA ALA A 532 16.83 8.44 -1.23
C ALA A 532 17.44 9.82 -0.95
N SER A 533 16.81 10.59 -0.07
CA SER A 533 17.25 11.92 0.35
C SER A 533 18.57 11.90 1.14
N ALA A 534 18.74 10.92 2.03
CA ALA A 534 20.01 10.70 2.73
C ALA A 534 21.12 10.28 1.76
N PHE A 535 20.81 9.39 0.81
CA PHE A 535 21.78 8.92 -0.18
C PHE A 535 22.19 10.05 -1.14
N SER A 536 21.25 10.88 -1.57
CA SER A 536 21.54 12.03 -2.43
C SER A 536 22.53 13.00 -1.77
N ARG A 537 22.35 13.28 -0.47
CA ARG A 537 23.29 14.10 0.32
C ARG A 537 24.66 13.44 0.43
N PHE A 538 24.69 12.15 0.82
CA PHE A 538 25.93 11.37 0.90
C PHE A 538 26.70 11.39 -0.43
N TYR A 539 26.02 11.13 -1.54
CA TYR A 539 26.61 11.09 -2.89
C TYR A 539 27.19 12.44 -3.32
N HIS A 540 26.55 13.55 -2.94
CA HIS A 540 27.05 14.90 -3.27
C HIS A 540 28.34 15.23 -2.50
N ASP A 541 28.35 14.95 -1.20
CA ASP A 541 29.44 15.39 -0.30
C ASP A 541 30.60 14.39 -0.20
N ASN A 542 30.42 13.16 -0.67
CA ASN A 542 31.38 12.08 -0.49
C ASN A 542 31.66 11.35 -1.82
N PRO A 543 32.90 11.42 -2.34
CA PRO A 543 33.33 10.57 -3.43
C PRO A 543 33.09 9.09 -3.10
N ILE A 544 32.56 8.33 -4.06
CA ILE A 544 32.37 6.87 -3.92
C ILE A 544 33.43 6.16 -4.76
N LEU A 545 33.19 5.99 -6.07
CA LEU A 545 34.10 5.27 -6.98
C LEU A 545 35.50 5.90 -7.08
N ASN A 546 35.56 7.22 -7.02
CA ASN A 546 36.80 7.99 -7.16
C ASN A 546 37.38 8.41 -5.80
N SER A 547 37.04 7.70 -4.72
CA SER A 547 37.73 7.91 -3.44
C SER A 547 39.24 7.67 -3.61
N ASP A 548 40.07 8.42 -2.90
CA ASP A 548 41.52 8.31 -3.03
C ASP A 548 42.03 6.93 -2.60
N ASP A 549 41.43 6.39 -1.54
CA ASP A 549 41.71 5.07 -0.98
C ASP A 549 40.80 3.98 -1.61
N PRO A 550 41.37 2.93 -2.22
CA PRO A 550 40.61 1.83 -2.81
C PRO A 550 39.65 1.12 -1.84
N ASP A 551 40.08 0.88 -0.59
CA ASP A 551 39.24 0.20 0.41
C ASP A 551 38.02 1.06 0.79
N THR A 552 38.20 2.37 0.93
CA THR A 552 37.12 3.34 1.12
C THR A 552 36.17 3.36 -0.08
N ALA A 553 36.69 3.34 -1.31
CA ALA A 553 35.87 3.27 -2.52
C ALA A 553 35.01 1.99 -2.55
N ALA A 554 35.62 0.83 -2.28
CA ALA A 554 34.95 -0.47 -2.21
C ALA A 554 33.87 -0.48 -1.11
N THR A 555 34.18 0.05 0.07
CA THR A 555 33.27 0.07 1.22
C THR A 555 32.07 0.99 0.99
N ARG A 556 32.30 2.20 0.46
CA ARG A 556 31.20 3.13 0.12
C ARG A 556 30.32 2.59 -1.00
N LEU A 557 30.91 1.90 -1.97
CA LEU A 557 30.15 1.25 -3.03
C LEU A 557 29.28 0.11 -2.47
N ALA A 558 29.78 -0.66 -1.52
CA ALA A 558 28.98 -1.69 -0.83
C ALA A 558 27.83 -1.09 0.00
N LEU A 559 28.04 0.07 0.63
CA LEU A 559 26.97 0.83 1.29
C LEU A 559 25.92 1.31 0.27
N ALA A 560 26.35 1.88 -0.85
CA ALA A 560 25.45 2.27 -1.93
C ALA A 560 24.67 1.07 -2.49
N ASP A 561 25.32 -0.08 -2.67
CA ASP A 561 24.68 -1.32 -3.11
C ASP A 561 23.57 -1.76 -2.14
N SER A 562 23.82 -1.66 -0.84
CA SER A 562 22.82 -1.92 0.19
C SER A 562 21.63 -0.97 0.11
N VAL A 563 21.85 0.32 -0.19
CA VAL A 563 20.76 1.28 -0.47
C VAL A 563 19.94 0.84 -1.68
N ARG A 564 20.60 0.45 -2.79
CA ARG A 564 19.92 -0.04 -4.00
C ARG A 564 19.06 -1.27 -3.70
N ASN A 565 19.56 -2.22 -2.91
CA ASN A 565 18.81 -3.43 -2.58
C ASN A 565 17.54 -3.10 -1.79
N VAL A 566 17.62 -2.17 -0.84
CA VAL A 566 16.43 -1.65 -0.12
C VAL A 566 15.48 -0.95 -1.09
N MET A 567 15.96 -0.08 -1.98
CA MET A 567 15.12 0.58 -2.99
C MET A 567 14.43 -0.42 -3.91
N LYS A 568 15.16 -1.42 -4.42
CA LYS A 568 14.61 -2.44 -5.31
C LYS A 568 13.52 -3.26 -4.64
N HIS A 569 13.74 -3.69 -3.40
CA HIS A 569 12.72 -4.41 -2.64
C HIS A 569 11.52 -3.51 -2.33
N GLY A 570 11.74 -2.32 -1.78
CA GLY A 570 10.68 -1.41 -1.37
C GLY A 570 9.83 -0.90 -2.51
N LEU A 571 10.43 -0.50 -3.64
CA LEU A 571 9.67 -0.13 -4.84
C LEU A 571 8.82 -1.30 -5.33
N GLY A 572 9.36 -2.52 -5.29
CA GLY A 572 8.60 -3.74 -5.56
C GLY A 572 7.37 -3.92 -4.67
N LEU A 573 7.50 -3.66 -3.36
CA LEU A 573 6.39 -3.70 -2.41
C LEU A 573 5.31 -2.64 -2.69
N LEU A 574 5.71 -1.51 -3.26
CA LEU A 574 4.84 -0.38 -3.61
C LEU A 574 4.26 -0.47 -5.03
N CYS A 575 4.43 -1.61 -5.70
CA CYS A 575 4.05 -1.80 -7.11
C CYS A 575 4.74 -0.83 -8.08
N ILE A 576 5.91 -0.29 -7.73
CA ILE A 576 6.69 0.62 -8.57
C ILE A 576 7.82 -0.15 -9.26
N PRO A 577 7.99 -0.03 -10.59
CA PRO A 577 9.12 -0.64 -11.28
C PRO A 577 10.46 -0.09 -10.79
N PHE A 578 11.42 -0.98 -10.50
CA PHE A 578 12.80 -0.58 -10.26
C PHE A 578 13.51 -0.31 -11.59
N LEU A 579 14.25 0.80 -11.67
CA LEU A 579 15.03 1.18 -12.85
C LEU A 579 16.52 0.99 -12.60
N GLU A 580 17.16 0.17 -13.43
CA GLU A 580 18.63 0.03 -13.44
C GLU A 580 19.30 1.21 -14.16
N ALA A 581 18.58 1.92 -15.04
CA ALA A 581 19.04 3.10 -15.76
C ALA A 581 17.88 4.08 -15.93
N MET A 582 18.19 5.37 -15.88
CA MET A 582 17.25 6.48 -16.01
C MET A 582 18.00 7.71 -16.56
#